data_AF-A0A7K9TTS3-F1
#
_entry.id   AF-A0A7K9TTS3-F1
#
_cell.length_a   1.000
_cell.length_b   1.000
_cell.length_c   1.000
_cell.angle_alpha   90.00
_cell.angle_beta   90.00
_cell.angle_gamma   90.00
#
_symmetry.space_group_name_H-M   'P 1'
#
loop_
_entity.id
_entity.type
_entity.pdbx_description
1 polymer ?
#
loop_
_entity_poly.entity_id
_entity_poly.type
_entity_poly.pdbx_seq_one_letter_code
_entity_poly.pdbx_strand_id
1 'polypeptide(L)'
;ALGSFYFLHESLKNIYQFDFKAKKYKKVTGKEIYSDTLESTPMLEKEKFPQDYFPECKWSRKGFIRTRWCITDCAFDLVNIHLFHDASNLIAWETSPSVYSGIRHKALGYVLDRIIDQRFEKVSYFVFGDFNFRLDAKAVVETLCAKATMQTIRAADTNEVVKLIFRESDNDRKVMLQLEKKLFDYFNQDVFRDNNGTALLEFDRELSVFKDRLYELDISFPPSYPYSEDSSQGKQYMNTRCPAWCDRILMSHSAKELILKVSTD
;
A
#
# COMPACT_ATOMS: atom_id res chain seq x y z
N ALA A 1 -5.37 -12.17 2.58
CA ALA A 1 -5.90 -12.84 1.38
C ALA A 1 -5.25 -12.16 0.20
N LEU A 2 -4.45 -12.90 -0.56
CA LEU A 2 -3.72 -12.42 -1.72
C LEU A 2 -4.11 -13.33 -2.88
N GLY A 3 -4.27 -12.75 -4.05
CA GLY A 3 -4.60 -13.44 -5.29
C GLY A 3 -4.20 -12.55 -6.45
N SER A 4 -3.80 -13.19 -7.56
CA SER A 4 -3.39 -12.49 -8.76
C SER A 4 -4.06 -13.15 -9.96
N PHE A 5 -4.56 -12.35 -10.88
CA PHE A 5 -5.06 -12.79 -12.17
C PHE A 5 -4.14 -12.23 -13.24
N TYR A 6 -3.59 -13.10 -14.09
CA TYR A 6 -2.72 -12.72 -15.19
C TYR A 6 -3.43 -13.01 -16.50
N PHE A 7 -3.70 -11.97 -17.28
CA PHE A 7 -4.29 -12.08 -18.61
C PHE A 7 -3.18 -11.85 -19.64
N LEU A 8 -2.89 -12.87 -20.45
CA LEU A 8 -1.84 -12.84 -21.44
C LEU A 8 -2.47 -12.66 -22.83
N HIS A 9 -2.07 -11.62 -23.55
CA HIS A 9 -2.56 -11.38 -24.90
C HIS A 9 -1.95 -12.39 -25.89
N GLU A 10 -2.73 -12.85 -26.88
CA GLU A 10 -2.31 -13.89 -27.84
C GLU A 10 -1.13 -13.52 -28.74
N SER A 11 -0.83 -12.22 -28.84
CA SER A 11 0.35 -11.70 -29.54
C SER A 11 1.66 -12.08 -28.84
N LEU A 12 1.64 -12.30 -27.52
CA LEU A 12 2.81 -12.70 -26.76
C LEU A 12 3.24 -14.11 -27.15
N LYS A 13 4.53 -14.28 -27.45
CA LYS A 13 5.16 -15.56 -27.76
C LYS A 13 6.17 -15.91 -26.65
N ASN A 14 6.56 -17.19 -26.59
CA ASN A 14 7.62 -17.66 -25.68
C ASN A 14 7.38 -17.25 -24.22
N ILE A 15 6.22 -17.63 -23.69
CA ILE A 15 5.81 -17.33 -22.31
C ILE A 15 6.14 -18.52 -21.43
N TYR A 16 6.90 -18.25 -20.37
CA TYR A 16 7.28 -19.23 -19.37
C TYR A 16 7.02 -18.69 -17.97
N GLN A 17 6.65 -19.59 -17.06
CA GLN A 17 6.56 -19.31 -15.63
C GLN A 17 7.57 -20.17 -14.88
N PHE A 18 8.21 -19.61 -13.88
CA PHE A 18 9.23 -20.31 -13.09
C PHE A 18 8.59 -21.23 -12.06
N ASP A 19 9.06 -22.47 -12.01
CA ASP A 19 8.79 -23.41 -10.93
C ASP A 19 9.88 -23.21 -9.85
N PHE A 20 9.52 -22.64 -8.71
CA PHE A 20 10.44 -22.32 -7.62
C PHE A 20 11.02 -23.57 -6.94
N LYS A 21 10.31 -24.70 -6.99
CA LYS A 21 10.78 -25.96 -6.40
C LYS A 21 11.77 -26.67 -7.33
N ALA A 22 11.43 -26.76 -8.61
CA ALA A 22 12.27 -27.38 -9.63
C ALA A 22 13.37 -26.44 -10.17
N LYS A 23 13.31 -25.15 -9.80
CA LYS A 23 14.22 -24.08 -10.22
C LYS A 23 14.39 -23.99 -11.74
N LYS A 24 13.29 -24.11 -12.47
CA LYS A 24 13.28 -24.10 -13.94
C LYS A 24 12.03 -23.45 -14.49
N TYR A 25 12.16 -22.87 -15.68
CA TYR A 25 11.03 -22.33 -16.43
C TYR A 25 10.19 -23.46 -17.04
N LYS A 26 8.87 -23.30 -16.96
CA LYS A 26 7.87 -24.14 -17.61
C LYS A 26 7.09 -23.31 -18.60
N LYS A 27 6.83 -23.87 -19.77
CA LYS A 27 6.03 -23.20 -20.80
C LYS A 27 4.60 -23.06 -20.31
N VAL A 28 4.05 -21.85 -20.40
CA VAL A 28 2.66 -21.59 -20.02
C VAL A 28 1.76 -22.05 -21.16
N THR A 29 0.74 -22.84 -20.85
CA THR A 29 -0.19 -23.40 -21.84
C THR A 29 -1.64 -23.15 -21.44
N GLY A 30 -2.36 -22.35 -22.22
CA GLY A 30 -3.79 -22.13 -22.03
C GLY A 30 -4.13 -21.44 -20.71
N LYS A 31 -5.11 -22.01 -19.98
CA LYS A 31 -5.64 -21.47 -18.72
C LYS A 31 -5.14 -22.30 -17.55
N GLU A 32 -4.51 -21.64 -16.58
CA GLU A 32 -4.09 -22.25 -15.32
C GLU A 32 -4.83 -21.60 -14.15
N ILE A 33 -5.36 -22.41 -13.24
CA ILE A 33 -6.08 -21.94 -12.04
C ILE A 33 -5.51 -22.66 -10.83
N TYR A 34 -5.06 -21.88 -9.86
CA TYR A 34 -4.59 -22.35 -8.56
C TYR A 34 -5.42 -21.65 -7.48
N SER A 35 -6.59 -22.20 -7.13
CA SER A 35 -7.44 -21.67 -6.05
C SER A 35 -7.12 -22.34 -4.71
N ASP A 36 -7.33 -23.65 -4.63
CA ASP A 36 -7.22 -24.42 -3.40
C ASP A 36 -5.78 -24.86 -3.09
N THR A 37 -4.88 -24.70 -4.06
CA THR A 37 -3.48 -25.14 -4.00
C THR A 37 -2.50 -23.97 -3.95
N LEU A 38 -2.95 -22.75 -3.63
CA LEU A 38 -2.06 -21.58 -3.55
C LEU A 38 -0.90 -21.79 -2.57
N GLU A 39 -1.10 -22.54 -1.49
CA GLU A 39 -0.06 -22.82 -0.49
C GLU A 39 0.91 -23.93 -0.91
N SER A 40 0.55 -24.74 -1.91
CA SER A 40 1.30 -25.96 -2.29
C SER A 40 1.80 -25.97 -3.73
N THR A 41 1.33 -25.05 -4.57
CA THR A 41 1.78 -24.94 -5.96
C THR A 41 3.22 -24.42 -6.01
N PRO A 42 4.12 -25.06 -6.79
CA PRO A 42 5.50 -24.61 -6.89
C PRO A 42 5.67 -23.42 -7.86
N MET A 43 4.59 -22.98 -8.51
CA MET A 43 4.60 -21.91 -9.51
C MET A 43 4.61 -20.49 -8.92
N LEU A 44 4.56 -20.38 -7.59
CA LEU A 44 4.64 -19.12 -6.85
C LEU A 44 5.32 -19.33 -5.50
N GLU A 45 5.86 -18.25 -4.94
CA GLU A 45 6.21 -18.17 -3.51
C GLU A 45 5.13 -17.36 -2.80
N LYS A 46 4.57 -17.91 -1.73
CA LYS A 46 3.60 -17.22 -0.88
C LYS A 46 4.07 -17.31 0.57
N GLU A 47 4.23 -16.16 1.20
CA GLU A 47 4.65 -16.10 2.60
C GLU A 47 3.80 -15.09 3.37
N LYS A 48 3.46 -15.46 4.62
CA LYS A 48 2.91 -14.53 5.61
C LYS A 48 4.05 -13.83 6.32
N PHE A 49 3.80 -12.60 6.78
CA PHE A 49 4.80 -11.92 7.60
C PHE A 49 4.99 -12.60 8.96
N PRO A 50 6.21 -12.55 9.53
CA PRO A 50 6.49 -13.06 10.87
C PRO A 50 5.53 -12.48 11.92
N GLN A 51 5.14 -13.31 12.90
CA GLN A 51 4.14 -12.92 13.92
C GLN A 51 4.63 -11.77 14.81
N ASP A 52 5.93 -11.71 15.09
CA ASP A 52 6.58 -10.68 15.91
C ASP A 52 6.56 -9.29 15.25
N TYR A 53 6.24 -9.19 13.96
CA TYR A 53 6.04 -7.89 13.30
C TYR A 53 4.73 -7.24 13.74
N PHE A 54 3.77 -8.03 14.25
CA PHE A 54 2.51 -7.52 14.76
C PHE A 54 2.02 -8.36 15.97
N PRO A 55 2.68 -8.20 17.13
CA PRO A 55 2.49 -9.08 18.29
C PRO A 55 1.08 -8.99 18.90
N GLU A 56 0.38 -7.87 18.71
CA GLU A 56 -1.00 -7.67 19.15
C GLU A 56 -2.00 -8.57 18.41
N CYS A 57 -1.62 -9.13 17.26
CA CYS A 57 -2.48 -9.99 16.46
C CYS A 57 -1.98 -11.42 16.44
N LYS A 58 -2.76 -12.32 17.03
CA LYS A 58 -2.47 -13.75 17.03
C LYS A 58 -2.45 -14.37 15.63
N TRP A 59 -3.14 -13.76 14.66
CA TRP A 59 -3.28 -14.30 13.30
C TRP A 59 -3.34 -13.20 12.24
N SER A 60 -2.23 -12.99 11.53
CA SER A 60 -2.18 -12.05 10.41
C SER A 60 -2.46 -12.74 9.07
N ARG A 61 -3.25 -12.07 8.21
CA ARG A 61 -3.47 -12.47 6.80
C ARG A 61 -2.60 -11.66 5.82
N LYS A 62 -1.64 -10.88 6.34
CA LYS A 62 -0.73 -10.00 5.61
C LYS A 62 0.50 -10.79 5.15
N GLY A 63 1.04 -10.44 3.98
CA GLY A 63 2.13 -11.18 3.36
C GLY A 63 2.37 -10.75 1.92
N PHE A 64 2.95 -11.64 1.13
CA PHE A 64 3.14 -11.45 -0.31
C PHE A 64 2.92 -12.76 -1.11
N ILE A 65 2.67 -12.60 -2.41
CA ILE A 65 2.75 -13.63 -3.43
C ILE A 65 3.72 -13.15 -4.49
N ARG A 66 4.73 -13.96 -4.80
CA ARG A 66 5.66 -13.75 -5.91
C ARG A 66 5.43 -14.80 -6.97
N THR A 67 5.33 -14.35 -8.22
CA THR A 67 5.47 -15.21 -9.39
C THR A 67 6.65 -14.71 -10.22
N ARG A 68 7.30 -15.62 -10.95
CA ARG A 68 8.39 -15.27 -11.85
C ARG A 68 8.04 -15.71 -13.26
N TRP A 69 8.24 -14.80 -14.19
CA TRP A 69 7.90 -14.97 -15.59
C TRP A 69 9.12 -14.75 -16.46
N CYS A 70 9.14 -15.39 -17.62
CA CYS A 70 10.03 -15.08 -18.72
C CYS A 70 9.19 -14.95 -19.99
N ILE A 71 9.23 -13.76 -20.60
CA ILE A 71 8.49 -13.46 -21.83
C ILE A 71 9.52 -12.94 -22.84
N THR A 72 9.67 -13.65 -23.97
CA THR A 72 10.64 -13.27 -25.02
C THR A 72 12.03 -12.98 -24.44
N ASP A 73 12.55 -13.93 -23.66
CA ASP A 73 13.86 -13.88 -22.99
C ASP A 73 14.03 -12.77 -21.93
N CYS A 74 12.97 -12.04 -21.60
CA CYS A 74 12.96 -11.10 -20.48
C CYS A 74 12.39 -11.75 -19.23
N ALA A 75 13.24 -12.05 -18.25
CA ALA A 75 12.86 -12.60 -16.96
C ALA A 75 12.54 -11.49 -15.94
N PHE A 76 11.43 -11.64 -15.21
CA PHE A 76 11.03 -10.70 -14.15
C PHE A 76 10.12 -11.33 -13.10
N ASP A 77 10.11 -10.74 -11.90
CA ASP A 77 9.21 -11.09 -10.81
C ASP A 77 8.01 -10.12 -10.76
N LEU A 78 6.83 -10.68 -10.49
CA LEU A 78 5.60 -9.97 -10.17
C LEU A 78 5.23 -10.31 -8.72
N VAL A 79 5.25 -9.30 -7.85
CA VAL A 79 5.13 -9.47 -6.39
C VAL A 79 3.91 -8.70 -5.88
N ASN A 80 2.83 -9.41 -5.58
CA ASN A 80 1.63 -8.87 -4.99
C ASN A 80 1.76 -8.86 -3.46
N ILE A 81 1.69 -7.71 -2.82
CA ILE A 81 1.84 -7.54 -1.37
C ILE A 81 0.56 -7.03 -0.72
N HIS A 82 0.42 -7.31 0.57
CA HIS A 82 -0.62 -6.72 1.40
C HIS A 82 -0.03 -6.45 2.79
N LEU A 83 0.33 -5.19 3.04
CA LEU A 83 0.99 -4.76 4.28
C LEU A 83 -0.01 -4.37 5.39
N PHE A 84 0.52 -4.05 6.56
CA PHE A 84 -0.26 -3.76 7.76
C PHE A 84 -0.93 -2.37 7.69
N HIS A 85 -2.17 -2.28 8.19
CA HIS A 85 -2.98 -1.06 8.19
C HIS A 85 -3.05 -0.46 9.59
N ASP A 86 -3.18 0.86 9.69
CA ASP A 86 -3.38 1.54 10.97
C ASP A 86 -4.73 1.17 11.62
N ALA A 87 -4.65 0.71 12.88
CA ALA A 87 -5.83 0.34 13.66
C ALA A 87 -6.61 1.56 14.21
N SER A 88 -5.94 2.69 14.40
CA SER A 88 -6.50 3.90 15.03
C SER A 88 -5.99 5.18 14.38
N ASN A 89 -6.89 6.06 13.93
CA ASN A 89 -6.48 7.38 13.43
C ASN A 89 -5.87 8.24 14.56
N LEU A 90 -6.35 8.08 15.80
CA LEU A 90 -5.83 8.80 16.96
C LEU A 90 -4.37 8.44 17.23
N ILE A 91 -4.05 7.14 17.23
CA ILE A 91 -2.68 6.67 17.45
C ILE A 91 -1.79 7.10 16.28
N ALA A 92 -2.28 7.01 15.04
CA ALA A 92 -1.52 7.44 13.87
C ALA A 92 -1.18 8.94 13.91
N TRP A 93 -2.11 9.77 14.41
CA TRP A 93 -1.89 11.21 14.61
C TRP A 93 -0.94 11.48 15.80
N GLU A 94 -1.15 10.82 16.94
CA GLU A 94 -0.36 11.02 18.16
C GLU A 94 1.10 10.58 17.98
N THR A 95 1.32 9.47 17.28
CA THR A 95 2.63 8.85 17.09
C THR A 95 3.21 9.10 15.69
N SER A 96 2.85 10.20 15.03
CA SER A 96 3.24 10.43 13.62
C SER A 96 4.76 10.59 13.42
N PRO A 97 5.40 9.88 12.46
CA PRO A 97 4.82 8.87 11.58
C PRO A 97 4.38 7.62 12.34
N SER A 98 3.14 7.17 12.09
CA SER A 98 2.49 6.08 12.81
C SER A 98 3.41 4.88 13.08
N VAL A 99 3.24 4.22 14.23
CA VAL A 99 3.87 2.93 14.55
C VAL A 99 3.73 1.92 13.41
N TYR A 100 2.59 1.92 12.71
CA TYR A 100 2.36 1.04 11.56
C TYR A 100 3.25 1.36 10.35
N SER A 101 3.71 2.60 10.18
CA SER A 101 4.69 2.93 9.15
C SER A 101 6.02 2.20 9.39
N GLY A 102 6.48 2.14 10.64
CA GLY A 102 7.66 1.34 11.01
C GLY A 102 7.46 -0.17 10.78
N ILE A 103 6.25 -0.68 11.02
CA ILE A 103 5.91 -2.09 10.73
C ILE A 103 5.89 -2.35 9.22
N ARG A 104 5.30 -1.44 8.43
CA ARG A 104 5.28 -1.54 6.96
C ARG A 104 6.68 -1.47 6.37
N HIS A 105 7.56 -0.61 6.91
CA HIS A 105 8.98 -0.57 6.55
C HIS A 105 9.61 -1.95 6.77
N LYS A 106 9.54 -2.51 7.99
CA LYS A 106 10.10 -3.85 8.25
C LYS A 106 9.54 -4.93 7.32
N ALA A 107 8.21 -4.92 7.11
CA ALA A 107 7.53 -5.89 6.25
C ALA A 107 7.95 -5.77 4.79
N LEU A 108 8.05 -4.56 4.23
CA LEU A 108 8.49 -4.35 2.86
C LEU A 108 9.98 -4.72 2.70
N GLY A 109 10.83 -4.36 3.67
CA GLY A 109 12.23 -4.79 3.69
C GLY A 109 12.36 -6.31 3.64
N TYR A 110 11.57 -7.02 4.44
CA TYR A 110 11.48 -8.48 4.40
C TYR A 110 11.11 -9.03 3.02
N VAL A 111 10.10 -8.47 2.35
CA VAL A 111 9.73 -8.87 0.97
C VAL A 111 10.92 -8.68 0.02
N LEU A 112 11.56 -7.52 0.08
CA LEU A 112 12.67 -7.20 -0.82
C LEU A 112 13.87 -8.13 -0.61
N ASP A 113 14.13 -8.56 0.62
CA ASP A 113 15.20 -9.52 0.95
C ASP A 113 14.85 -10.93 0.43
N ARG A 114 13.57 -11.34 0.48
CA ARG A 114 13.10 -12.59 -0.14
C ARG A 114 13.23 -12.59 -1.65
N ILE A 115 12.98 -11.46 -2.31
CA ILE A 115 13.09 -11.34 -3.77
C ILE A 115 14.54 -11.56 -4.22
N ILE A 116 15.52 -10.99 -3.51
CA ILE A 116 16.95 -11.03 -3.87
C ILE A 116 17.70 -12.22 -3.25
N ASP A 117 16.97 -13.18 -2.68
CA ASP A 117 17.53 -14.37 -2.06
C ASP A 117 18.44 -15.14 -3.02
N GLN A 118 19.65 -15.48 -2.55
CA GLN A 118 20.70 -16.12 -3.35
C GLN A 118 20.33 -17.52 -3.85
N ARG A 119 19.24 -18.13 -3.36
CA ARG A 119 18.71 -19.40 -3.86
C ARG A 119 18.25 -19.33 -5.31
N PHE A 120 18.00 -18.12 -5.84
CA PHE A 120 17.49 -17.86 -7.17
C PHE A 120 18.33 -16.80 -7.90
N GLU A 121 18.31 -16.85 -9.23
CA GLU A 121 18.90 -15.79 -10.04
C GLU A 121 18.19 -14.45 -9.78
N LYS A 122 18.95 -13.36 -9.74
CA LYS A 122 18.40 -12.01 -9.60
C LYS A 122 17.81 -11.56 -10.94
N VAL A 123 16.55 -11.17 -10.94
CA VAL A 123 15.84 -10.64 -12.11
C VAL A 123 15.21 -9.29 -11.77
N SER A 124 14.74 -8.57 -12.78
CA SER A 124 13.94 -7.35 -12.60
C SER A 124 12.64 -7.67 -11.87
N TYR A 125 12.11 -6.77 -11.04
CA TYR A 125 10.92 -7.07 -10.27
C TYR A 125 9.97 -5.88 -10.14
N PHE A 126 8.68 -6.18 -10.10
CA PHE A 126 7.60 -5.23 -9.85
C PHE A 126 6.88 -5.66 -8.57
N VAL A 127 6.74 -4.73 -7.63
CA VAL A 127 6.05 -4.93 -6.37
C VAL A 127 4.78 -4.08 -6.38
N PHE A 128 3.63 -4.71 -6.28
CA PHE A 128 2.32 -4.05 -6.37
C PHE A 128 1.36 -4.57 -5.32
N GLY A 129 0.24 -3.88 -5.14
CA GLY A 129 -0.84 -4.29 -4.25
C GLY A 129 -1.11 -3.26 -3.16
N ASP A 130 -1.64 -3.72 -2.03
CA ASP A 130 -2.02 -2.86 -0.92
C ASP A 130 -0.83 -2.66 0.03
N PHE A 131 -0.07 -1.60 -0.23
CA PHE A 131 1.03 -1.16 0.64
C PHE A 131 0.51 -0.59 1.95
N ASN A 132 -0.75 -0.19 2.03
CA ASN A 132 -1.32 0.53 3.17
C ASN A 132 -0.50 1.75 3.59
N PHE A 133 0.32 2.32 2.70
CA PHE A 133 1.05 3.55 2.97
C PHE A 133 0.07 4.67 3.26
N ARG A 134 0.39 5.46 4.29
CA ARG A 134 -0.42 6.56 4.77
C ARG A 134 0.37 7.85 4.67
N LEU A 135 -0.37 8.94 4.55
CA LEU A 135 0.20 10.26 4.75
C LEU A 135 0.63 10.43 6.21
N ASP A 136 1.61 11.30 6.45
CA ASP A 136 1.94 11.79 7.79
C ASP A 136 0.70 12.45 8.41
N ALA A 137 0.00 11.69 9.25
CA ALA A 137 -1.34 12.04 9.73
C ALA A 137 -1.32 13.35 10.52
N LYS A 138 -0.27 13.59 11.30
CA LYS A 138 -0.14 14.82 12.07
C LYS A 138 0.07 16.02 11.15
N ALA A 139 1.02 15.93 10.22
CA ALA A 139 1.33 17.03 9.30
C ALA A 139 0.13 17.39 8.41
N VAL A 140 -0.62 16.38 7.92
CA VAL A 140 -1.86 16.61 7.17
C VAL A 140 -2.89 17.33 8.02
N VAL A 141 -3.15 16.86 9.24
CA VAL A 141 -4.16 17.47 10.13
C VAL A 141 -3.76 18.90 10.50
N GLU A 142 -2.50 19.15 10.84
CA GLU A 142 -2.00 20.49 11.17
C GLU A 142 -2.11 21.44 9.97
N THR A 143 -1.89 20.95 8.75
CA THR A 143 -2.05 21.74 7.52
C THR A 143 -3.52 22.05 7.24
N LEU A 144 -4.38 21.04 7.25
CA LEU A 144 -5.82 21.19 6.97
C LEU A 144 -6.56 21.99 8.04
N CYS A 145 -6.04 22.00 9.28
CA CYS A 145 -6.64 22.64 10.45
C CYS A 145 -5.77 23.79 10.99
N ALA A 146 -4.93 24.42 10.16
CA ALA A 146 -3.98 25.46 10.60
C ALA A 146 -4.62 26.65 11.33
N LYS A 147 -5.88 26.97 11.02
CA LYS A 147 -6.68 28.03 11.66
C LYS A 147 -7.70 27.51 12.68
N ALA A 148 -7.48 26.30 13.20
CA ALA A 148 -8.38 25.65 14.14
C ALA A 148 -7.79 25.55 15.54
N THR A 149 -8.66 25.57 16.55
CA THR A 149 -8.33 25.18 17.92
C THR A 149 -8.71 23.71 18.13
N MET A 150 -7.79 22.93 18.69
CA MET A 150 -8.00 21.52 19.02
C MET A 150 -8.61 21.36 20.42
N GLN A 151 -9.62 20.50 20.53
CA GLN A 151 -10.17 20.00 21.79
C GLN A 151 -9.97 18.49 21.88
N THR A 152 -9.40 18.04 22.99
CA THR A 152 -9.25 16.62 23.32
C THR A 152 -10.39 16.15 24.21
N ILE A 153 -11.03 15.05 23.84
CA ILE A 153 -12.04 14.38 24.68
C ILE A 153 -11.47 13.05 25.15
N ARG A 154 -11.58 12.83 26.46
CA ARG A 154 -11.08 11.64 27.15
C ARG A 154 -12.22 10.82 27.72
N ALA A 155 -12.06 9.50 27.76
CA ALA A 155 -12.98 8.61 28.45
C ALA A 155 -12.94 8.88 29.96
N ALA A 156 -14.11 8.88 30.62
CA ALA A 156 -14.22 9.27 32.03
C ALA A 156 -13.58 8.25 32.99
N ASP A 157 -13.52 6.98 32.58
CA ASP A 157 -13.05 5.84 33.36
C ASP A 157 -11.57 5.53 33.14
N THR A 158 -11.08 5.60 31.89
CA THR A 158 -9.69 5.25 31.54
C THR A 158 -8.79 6.46 31.32
N ASN A 159 -9.36 7.67 31.20
CA ASN A 159 -8.66 8.89 30.79
C ASN A 159 -7.97 8.80 29.40
N GLU A 160 -8.26 7.76 28.62
CA GLU A 160 -7.76 7.58 27.26
C GLU A 160 -8.37 8.61 26.32
N VAL A 161 -7.59 9.10 25.34
CA VAL A 161 -8.11 9.98 24.29
C VAL A 161 -9.01 9.16 23.38
N VAL A 162 -10.30 9.54 23.33
CA VAL A 162 -11.29 8.85 22.47
C VAL A 162 -11.65 9.66 21.24
N LYS A 163 -11.40 10.98 21.27
CA LYS A 163 -11.81 11.89 20.21
C LYS A 163 -11.00 13.19 20.25
N LEU A 164 -10.64 13.68 19.07
CA LEU A 164 -10.13 15.04 18.85
C LEU A 164 -11.11 15.80 17.99
N ILE A 165 -11.35 17.08 18.33
CA ILE A 165 -12.21 17.97 17.56
C ILE A 165 -11.44 19.25 17.25
N PHE A 166 -11.31 19.59 15.98
CA PHE A 166 -10.71 20.84 15.52
C PHE A 166 -11.84 21.79 15.10
N ARG A 167 -11.86 23.00 15.67
CA ARG A 167 -12.87 24.04 15.38
C ARG A 167 -12.22 25.31 14.87
N GLU A 168 -12.83 25.96 13.89
CA GLU A 168 -12.37 27.27 13.40
C GLU A 168 -12.20 28.27 14.55
N SER A 169 -11.08 28.99 14.55
CA SER A 169 -10.76 29.98 15.59
C SER A 169 -11.50 31.31 15.42
N ASP A 170 -11.82 31.71 14.17
CA ASP A 170 -12.23 33.07 13.82
C ASP A 170 -13.72 33.22 13.43
N ASN A 171 -14.48 32.12 13.35
CA ASN A 171 -15.86 32.06 12.85
C ASN A 171 -16.82 31.46 13.92
N ASP A 172 -18.00 30.95 13.54
CA ASP A 172 -19.01 30.23 14.35
C ASP A 172 -18.49 28.98 15.12
N ARG A 173 -17.17 28.79 15.24
CA ARG A 173 -16.49 27.62 15.82
C ARG A 173 -16.98 26.32 15.19
N LYS A 174 -17.22 26.35 13.89
CA LYS A 174 -17.62 25.18 13.10
C LYS A 174 -16.57 24.08 13.25
N VAL A 175 -17.04 22.84 13.42
CA VAL A 175 -16.17 21.67 13.43
C VAL A 175 -15.57 21.46 12.04
N MET A 176 -14.25 21.54 11.94
CA MET A 176 -13.50 21.29 10.70
C MET A 176 -13.15 19.82 10.58
N LEU A 177 -12.62 19.23 11.65
CA LEU A 177 -12.20 17.84 11.69
C LEU A 177 -12.64 17.20 12.99
N GLN A 178 -13.23 16.02 12.86
CA GLN A 178 -13.42 15.09 13.94
C GLN A 178 -12.57 13.84 13.72
N LEU A 179 -11.71 13.53 14.68
CA LEU A 179 -10.83 12.36 14.66
C LEU A 179 -11.21 11.40 15.78
N GLU A 180 -11.45 10.14 15.46
CA GLU A 180 -11.65 9.04 16.40
C GLU A 180 -10.92 7.79 15.90
N LYS A 181 -10.91 6.71 16.70
CA LYS A 181 -10.23 5.46 16.32
C LYS A 181 -10.53 4.99 14.89
N LYS A 182 -11.78 5.07 14.45
CA LYS A 182 -12.18 4.70 13.08
C LYS A 182 -12.93 5.80 12.32
N LEU A 183 -12.76 7.05 12.75
CA LEU A 183 -13.38 8.21 12.12
C LEU A 183 -12.32 9.24 11.78
N PHE A 184 -12.34 9.72 10.54
CA PHE A 184 -11.64 10.87 10.01
C PHE A 184 -12.69 11.65 9.22
N ASP A 185 -13.37 12.57 9.90
CA ASP A 185 -14.48 13.33 9.33
C ASP A 185 -14.03 14.78 9.15
N TYR A 186 -13.47 15.05 7.97
CA TYR A 186 -13.06 16.39 7.54
C TYR A 186 -14.16 17.01 6.68
N PHE A 187 -14.56 18.24 7.01
CA PHE A 187 -15.72 18.88 6.39
C PHE A 187 -15.59 19.08 4.87
N ASN A 188 -14.37 19.19 4.34
CA ASN A 188 -14.10 19.41 2.92
C ASN A 188 -13.27 18.27 2.32
N GLN A 189 -13.91 17.15 2.03
CA GLN A 189 -13.26 15.98 1.43
C GLN A 189 -12.73 16.23 0.00
N ASP A 190 -13.19 17.28 -0.69
CA ASP A 190 -12.74 17.59 -2.06
C ASP A 190 -11.25 17.96 -2.12
N VAL A 191 -10.69 18.49 -1.02
CA VAL A 191 -9.26 18.85 -0.94
C VAL A 191 -8.33 17.67 -1.26
N PHE A 192 -8.76 16.44 -0.95
CA PHE A 192 -7.97 15.24 -1.20
C PHE A 192 -7.94 14.84 -2.67
N ARG A 193 -8.93 15.27 -3.46
CA ARG A 193 -9.02 15.01 -4.91
C ARG A 193 -8.55 16.19 -5.75
N ASP A 194 -8.54 17.39 -5.17
CA ASP A 194 -8.15 18.60 -5.88
C ASP A 194 -6.73 18.47 -6.44
N ASN A 195 -6.60 18.73 -7.74
CA ASN A 195 -5.38 18.46 -8.52
C ASN A 195 -4.75 17.09 -8.18
N ASN A 196 -5.55 16.02 -8.17
CA ASN A 196 -5.10 14.67 -7.81
C ASN A 196 -4.43 14.55 -6.43
N GLY A 197 -4.69 15.47 -5.51
CA GLY A 197 -4.05 15.51 -4.20
C GLY A 197 -2.56 15.87 -4.25
N THR A 198 -2.03 16.47 -5.32
CA THR A 198 -0.58 16.77 -5.46
C THR A 198 0.00 17.53 -4.25
N ALA A 199 -0.76 18.45 -3.65
CA ALA A 199 -0.33 19.18 -2.45
C ALA A 199 -0.11 18.29 -1.22
N LEU A 200 -0.66 17.07 -1.21
CA LEU A 200 -0.53 16.11 -0.13
C LEU A 200 0.62 15.11 -0.32
N LEU A 201 1.23 15.06 -1.52
CA LEU A 201 2.33 14.14 -1.81
C LEU A 201 3.57 14.39 -0.92
N GLU A 202 3.75 15.61 -0.42
CA GLU A 202 4.83 15.92 0.53
C GLU A 202 4.70 15.18 1.88
N PHE A 203 3.48 14.71 2.19
CA PHE A 203 3.17 13.91 3.38
C PHE A 203 3.24 12.40 3.11
N ASP A 204 3.32 11.97 1.85
CA ASP A 204 3.55 10.57 1.46
C ASP A 204 5.04 10.23 1.52
N ARG A 205 5.52 9.86 2.71
CA ARG A 205 6.96 9.73 2.98
C ARG A 205 7.44 8.30 3.11
N GLU A 206 6.55 7.30 3.15
CA GLU A 206 6.93 5.93 3.49
C GLU A 206 7.84 5.27 2.46
N LEU A 207 7.71 5.63 1.18
CA LEU A 207 8.59 5.13 0.12
C LEU A 207 10.03 5.67 0.25
N SER A 208 10.24 6.80 0.92
CA SER A 208 11.51 7.53 0.90
C SER A 208 12.71 6.71 1.37
N VAL A 209 12.50 5.78 2.30
CA VAL A 209 13.55 4.92 2.87
C VAL A 209 13.97 3.78 1.94
N PHE A 210 13.26 3.56 0.83
CA PHE A 210 13.55 2.51 -0.15
C PHE A 210 14.01 3.04 -1.51
N LYS A 211 14.29 4.34 -1.64
CA LYS A 211 14.64 4.97 -2.92
C LYS A 211 15.90 4.40 -3.60
N ASP A 212 16.77 3.75 -2.82
CA ASP A 212 17.95 3.04 -3.31
C ASP A 212 17.63 1.67 -3.93
N ARG A 213 16.50 1.07 -3.58
CA ARG A 213 16.07 -0.27 -4.04
C ARG A 213 14.92 -0.21 -5.02
N LEU A 214 13.99 0.71 -4.79
CA LEU A 214 12.69 0.81 -5.46
C LEU A 214 12.53 2.17 -6.14
N TYR A 215 11.78 2.15 -7.24
CA TYR A 215 11.37 3.31 -7.99
C TYR A 215 9.85 3.25 -8.21
N GLU A 216 9.22 4.42 -8.28
CA GLU A 216 7.82 4.59 -8.63
C GLU A 216 7.69 5.65 -9.71
N LEU A 217 6.74 5.47 -10.63
CA LEU A 217 6.37 6.52 -11.58
C LEU A 217 5.58 7.62 -10.87
N ASP A 218 5.57 8.81 -11.45
CA ASP A 218 4.89 9.95 -10.86
C ASP A 218 3.39 9.66 -10.65
N ILE A 219 2.92 9.96 -9.43
CA ILE A 219 1.53 9.79 -9.06
C ILE A 219 0.72 10.96 -9.65
N SER A 220 -0.17 10.62 -10.58
CA SER A 220 -1.02 11.58 -11.31
C SER A 220 -2.51 11.26 -11.17
N PHE A 221 -2.89 10.61 -10.06
CA PHE A 221 -4.25 10.23 -9.72
C PHE A 221 -4.52 10.50 -8.24
N PRO A 222 -5.78 10.72 -7.82
CA PRO A 222 -6.10 11.04 -6.43
C PRO A 222 -5.86 9.84 -5.50
N PRO A 223 -5.79 10.05 -4.17
CA PRO A 223 -5.68 8.97 -3.20
C PRO A 223 -6.65 7.81 -3.47
N SER A 224 -6.14 6.57 -3.45
CA SER A 224 -6.89 5.37 -3.86
C SER A 224 -7.86 4.85 -2.80
N TYR A 225 -7.74 5.32 -1.56
CA TYR A 225 -8.50 4.84 -0.41
C TYR A 225 -8.81 6.01 0.53
N PRO A 226 -9.97 6.05 1.25
CA PRO A 226 -11.03 5.03 1.32
C PRO A 226 -12.30 5.40 0.54
N TYR A 227 -12.41 5.09 -0.76
CA TYR A 227 -13.66 5.32 -1.50
C TYR A 227 -14.86 4.55 -0.91
N SER A 228 -16.07 5.09 -1.09
CA SER A 228 -17.32 4.49 -0.63
C SER A 228 -17.56 3.09 -1.19
N GLU A 229 -18.02 2.19 -0.32
CA GLU A 229 -18.49 0.86 -0.72
C GLU A 229 -19.90 0.91 -1.32
N ASP A 230 -20.64 2.01 -1.14
CA ASP A 230 -21.90 2.24 -1.83
C ASP A 230 -21.63 2.59 -3.30
N SER A 231 -22.08 1.71 -4.19
CA SER A 231 -21.97 1.88 -5.64
C SER A 231 -22.55 3.20 -6.17
N SER A 232 -23.54 3.79 -5.48
CA SER A 232 -24.11 5.10 -5.85
C SER A 232 -23.21 6.27 -5.48
N GLN A 233 -22.22 6.05 -4.60
CA GLN A 233 -21.30 7.05 -4.06
C GLN A 233 -19.84 6.72 -4.34
N GLY A 234 -19.53 5.90 -5.35
CA GLY A 234 -18.16 5.43 -5.64
C GLY A 234 -17.13 6.52 -5.98
N LYS A 235 -17.53 7.80 -6.07
CA LYS A 235 -16.64 8.96 -6.24
C LYS A 235 -16.32 9.68 -4.93
N GLN A 236 -16.93 9.27 -3.82
CA GLN A 236 -16.78 9.90 -2.50
C GLN A 236 -15.89 9.05 -1.60
N TYR A 237 -15.14 9.71 -0.72
CA TYR A 237 -14.41 9.03 0.34
C TYR A 237 -15.34 8.76 1.52
N MET A 238 -15.16 7.62 2.16
CA MET A 238 -15.70 7.33 3.48
C MET A 238 -14.92 8.11 4.54
N ASN A 239 -15.59 8.44 5.64
CA ASN A 239 -14.94 9.09 6.78
C ASN A 239 -14.18 8.09 7.69
N THR A 240 -13.76 6.93 7.19
CA THR A 240 -13.15 5.90 8.04
C THR A 240 -11.68 6.18 8.31
N ARG A 241 -10.96 6.80 7.36
CA ARG A 241 -9.52 7.08 7.39
C ARG A 241 -9.21 8.35 6.61
N CYS A 242 -8.08 8.97 6.91
CA CYS A 242 -7.51 10.02 6.07
C CYS A 242 -7.21 9.43 4.66
N PRO A 243 -7.64 10.07 3.56
CA PRO A 243 -7.34 9.60 2.22
C PRO A 243 -5.83 9.48 1.96
N ALA A 244 -5.41 8.36 1.36
CA ALA A 244 -4.01 8.09 1.03
C ALA A 244 -3.87 7.20 -0.22
N TRP A 245 -2.66 7.18 -0.81
CA TRP A 245 -2.28 6.23 -1.86
C TRP A 245 -1.80 4.92 -1.25
N CYS A 246 -2.76 4.07 -0.86
CA CYS A 246 -2.48 2.75 -0.30
C CYS A 246 -2.06 1.73 -1.36
N ASP A 247 -2.63 1.85 -2.57
CA ASP A 247 -2.42 0.90 -3.66
C ASP A 247 -1.36 1.43 -4.61
N ARG A 248 -0.25 0.70 -4.74
CA ARG A 248 0.97 1.20 -5.40
C ARG A 248 1.54 0.19 -6.38
N ILE A 249 2.35 0.68 -7.31
CA ILE A 249 3.17 -0.14 -8.20
C ILE A 249 4.60 0.40 -8.16
N LEU A 250 5.47 -0.32 -7.47
CA LEU A 250 6.88 -0.02 -7.35
C LEU A 250 7.69 -1.01 -8.19
N MET A 251 8.91 -0.64 -8.56
CA MET A 251 9.76 -1.47 -9.41
C MET A 251 11.24 -1.38 -9.02
N SER A 252 11.99 -2.44 -9.31
CA SER A 252 13.45 -2.38 -9.22
C SER A 252 14.02 -1.39 -10.23
N HIS A 253 15.23 -0.89 -10.00
CA HIS A 253 15.88 0.01 -10.95
C HIS A 253 16.12 -0.66 -12.32
N SER A 254 16.44 -1.97 -12.33
CA SER A 254 16.54 -2.75 -13.57
C SER A 254 15.19 -2.93 -14.28
N ALA A 255 14.08 -2.97 -13.54
CA ALA A 255 12.75 -3.01 -14.13
C ALA A 255 12.34 -1.67 -14.75
N LYS A 256 12.74 -0.55 -14.12
CA LYS A 256 12.60 0.79 -14.70
C LYS A 256 13.28 0.89 -16.06
N GLU A 257 14.50 0.36 -16.20
CA GLU A 257 15.22 0.35 -17.48
C GLU A 257 14.48 -0.43 -18.57
N LEU A 258 13.77 -1.51 -18.22
CA LEU A 258 12.93 -2.26 -19.17
C LEU A 258 11.78 -1.40 -19.71
N ILE A 259 11.15 -0.59 -18.86
CA ILE A 259 10.08 0.32 -19.27
C ILE A 259 10.63 1.46 -20.14
N LEU A 260 11.75 2.06 -19.74
CA LEU A 260 12.32 3.21 -20.43
C LEU A 260 12.86 2.87 -21.82
N LYS A 261 13.43 1.67 -22.02
CA LYS A 261 13.87 1.21 -23.35
C LYS A 261 12.72 1.20 -24.36
N VAL A 262 11.50 0.89 -23.94
CA VAL A 262 10.31 0.86 -24.81
C VAL A 262 9.83 2.26 -25.18
N SER A 263 10.12 3.28 -24.37
CA SER A 263 9.73 4.67 -24.68
C SER A 263 10.65 5.41 -25.65
N THR A 264 11.76 4.79 -26.06
CA THR A 264 12.75 5.36 -26.98
C THR A 264 12.77 4.71 -28.37
N ASP A 265 11.94 3.70 -28.59
CA ASP A 265 11.67 3.06 -29.88
C ASP A 265 10.26 3.44 -30.39
#